data_AF-A0A7C1T795-F1
#
_entry.id   AF-A0A7C1T795-F1
#
_cell.length_a   1.000
_cell.length_b   1.000
_cell.length_c   1.000
_cell.angle_alpha   90.00
_cell.angle_beta   90.00
_cell.angle_gamma   90.00
#
_symmetry.space_group_name_H-M   'P 1'
#
loop_
_entity.id
_entity.type
_entity.pdbx_description
1 polymer ?
#
loop_
_entity_poly.entity_id
_entity_poly.type
_entity_poly.pdbx_seq_one_letter_code
_entity_poly.pdbx_strand_id
1 'polypeptide(L)'
;MSFSWPPEVIKDQVIVKEHHNGLRDNVVRKKTALEGQLFFTQGSVLFADSSGFLDEDNANLSWDNINKRLGIGTATPAVDLHVDTPGSVAAEIAVRLNNPSSASFASTIHDFFVAGARRAQISGVRDGVTSGGFLLFKTVNSGGSPVEFMRVNSLQNVGIGTPSPTSALHIGTGSGSAAAITIDEESATPANPTADVQLRVYMKADKLIIQFNKAGTIHYFTIDLTATASQQVAHTTSAP
;
A
#
# COMPACT_ATOMS: atom_id res chain seq x y z
N MET A 1 19.31 20.38 104.96
CA MET A 1 18.90 19.15 104.24
C MET A 1 18.39 19.60 102.88
N SER A 2 19.22 19.42 101.85
CA SER A 2 19.03 19.95 100.51
C SER A 2 18.33 18.94 99.59
N PHE A 3 17.31 19.43 98.89
CA PHE A 3 16.51 18.70 97.91
C PHE A 3 17.35 18.44 96.64
N SER A 4 17.50 17.17 96.26
CA SER A 4 18.28 16.74 95.10
C SER A 4 17.36 16.41 93.93
N TRP A 5 17.49 17.16 92.83
CA TRP A 5 17.06 16.74 91.50
C TRP A 5 18.11 15.78 90.91
N PRO A 6 17.74 14.81 90.07
CA PRO A 6 18.72 13.92 89.44
C PRO A 6 19.53 14.66 88.36
N PRO A 7 20.78 14.24 88.10
CA PRO A 7 21.66 14.88 87.14
C PRO A 7 21.27 14.52 85.70
N GLU A 8 21.04 15.54 84.88
CA GLU A 8 21.07 15.45 83.43
C GLU A 8 22.53 15.46 82.97
N VAL A 9 23.00 14.37 82.36
CA VAL A 9 24.29 14.31 81.66
C VAL A 9 24.04 13.93 80.21
N ILE A 10 24.11 14.95 79.35
CA ILE A 10 24.14 14.78 77.90
C ILE A 10 25.59 14.50 77.48
N LYS A 11 25.83 13.38 76.78
CA LYS A 11 26.64 13.26 75.54
C LYS A 11 26.62 11.82 75.01
N ASP A 12 26.50 11.70 73.70
CA ASP A 12 26.40 10.50 72.86
C ASP A 12 25.02 9.84 72.66
N GLN A 13 23.96 10.64 72.78
CA GLN A 13 22.76 10.42 71.98
C GLN A 13 22.88 11.32 70.73
N VAL A 14 22.85 10.76 69.53
CA VAL A 14 22.71 11.56 68.30
C VAL A 14 21.30 12.15 68.30
N ILE A 15 21.14 13.27 69.00
CA ILE A 15 19.97 14.13 68.95
C ILE A 15 20.04 14.82 67.59
N VAL A 16 19.45 14.21 66.56
CA VAL A 16 18.99 14.99 65.42
C VAL A 16 17.76 15.74 65.90
N LYS A 17 17.91 17.05 66.17
CA LYS A 17 16.80 17.97 66.45
C LYS A 17 15.62 17.67 65.52
N GLU A 18 14.51 17.20 66.08
CA GLU A 18 13.25 17.11 65.38
C GLU A 18 12.67 18.52 65.17
N HIS A 19 13.04 19.14 64.06
CA HIS A 19 12.26 20.19 63.39
C HIS A 19 12.14 19.93 61.88
N HIS A 20 12.40 18.70 61.44
CA HIS A 20 12.36 18.31 60.02
C HIS A 20 11.59 17.01 59.75
N ASN A 21 10.91 16.42 60.74
CA ASN A 21 10.10 15.21 60.50
C ASN A 21 8.88 15.48 59.63
N GLY A 22 8.29 16.68 59.68
CA GLY A 22 7.23 17.06 58.74
C GLY A 22 7.72 17.19 57.28
N LEU A 23 8.98 17.55 57.05
CA LEU A 23 9.53 17.78 55.70
C LEU A 23 10.07 16.51 55.07
N ARG A 24 10.70 15.60 55.84
CA ARG A 24 11.13 14.29 55.34
C ARG A 24 9.95 13.39 55.03
N ASP A 25 8.93 13.42 55.87
CA ASP A 25 7.70 12.65 55.67
C ASP A 25 6.85 13.25 54.53
N ASN A 26 6.91 14.57 54.30
CA ASN A 26 6.30 15.21 53.12
C ASN A 26 7.13 15.02 51.85
N VAL A 27 8.46 14.88 51.91
CA VAL A 27 9.30 14.50 50.76
C VAL A 27 9.11 13.03 50.41
N VAL A 28 9.00 12.14 51.40
CA VAL A 28 8.69 10.72 51.17
C VAL A 28 7.25 10.56 50.71
N ARG A 29 6.24 11.20 51.32
CA ARG A 29 4.85 11.16 50.85
C ARG A 29 4.64 11.87 49.52
N LYS A 30 5.36 12.97 49.23
CA LYS A 30 5.37 13.57 47.88
C LYS A 30 6.09 12.68 46.89
N LYS A 31 7.18 12.00 47.26
CA LYS A 31 7.86 11.04 46.41
C LYS A 31 6.99 9.81 46.14
N THR A 32 6.27 9.29 47.13
CA THR A 32 5.29 8.20 46.98
C THR A 32 4.01 8.63 46.24
N ALA A 33 3.62 9.91 46.30
CA ALA A 33 2.51 10.47 45.51
C ALA A 33 2.92 10.92 44.09
N LEU A 34 4.21 11.24 43.87
CA LEU A 34 4.83 11.48 42.56
C LEU A 34 5.25 10.17 41.87
N GLU A 35 5.42 9.11 42.65
CA GLU A 35 5.40 7.71 42.24
C GLU A 35 3.96 7.18 42.17
N GLY A 36 2.98 8.07 41.94
CA GLY A 36 1.74 7.77 41.22
C GLY A 36 2.13 7.22 39.86
N GLN A 37 2.52 5.96 39.92
CA GLN A 37 3.15 5.13 38.95
C GLN A 37 2.41 5.30 37.62
N LEU A 38 3.13 5.81 36.63
CA LEU A 38 2.66 5.95 35.25
C LEU A 38 2.36 4.53 34.73
N PHE A 39 1.18 4.00 35.04
CA PHE A 39 0.74 2.68 34.63
C PHE A 39 0.21 2.75 33.20
N PHE A 40 1.15 2.85 32.26
CA PHE A 40 0.87 2.67 30.85
C PHE A 40 0.70 1.19 30.53
N THR A 41 -0.14 0.89 29.56
CA THR A 41 -0.30 -0.47 29.05
C THR A 41 1.02 -0.95 28.43
N GLN A 42 1.36 -2.22 28.66
CA GLN A 42 2.55 -2.80 28.03
C GLN A 42 2.40 -2.76 26.51
N GLY A 43 3.39 -2.17 25.82
CA GLY A 43 3.35 -2.01 24.36
C GLY A 43 2.73 -0.70 23.88
N SER A 44 2.38 0.23 24.78
CA SER A 44 1.90 1.54 24.36
C SER A 44 2.97 2.36 23.65
N VAL A 45 2.54 3.08 22.63
CA VAL A 45 3.28 4.23 22.10
C VAL A 45 2.83 5.46 22.86
N LEU A 46 3.71 6.05 23.67
CA LEU A 46 3.40 7.24 24.47
C LEU A 46 3.48 8.50 23.62
N PHE A 47 2.50 9.39 23.77
CA PHE A 47 2.47 10.72 23.14
C PHE A 47 1.99 11.77 24.15
N ALA A 48 1.99 13.06 23.77
CA ALA A 48 1.51 14.12 24.64
C ALA A 48 0.00 14.38 24.41
N ASP A 49 -0.76 14.55 25.47
CA ASP A 49 -2.15 15.01 25.42
C ASP A 49 -2.25 16.50 25.07
N SER A 50 -3.47 17.03 24.99
CA SER A 50 -3.72 18.46 24.71
C SER A 50 -3.16 19.42 25.76
N SER A 51 -2.82 18.91 26.95
CA SER A 51 -2.24 19.65 28.08
C SER A 51 -0.71 19.49 28.15
N GLY A 52 -0.11 18.67 27.29
CA GLY A 52 1.32 18.37 27.26
C GLY A 52 1.78 17.26 28.22
N PHE A 53 0.87 16.52 28.85
CA PHE A 53 1.20 15.36 29.69
C PHE A 53 1.33 14.09 28.85
N LEU A 54 2.07 13.09 29.35
CA LEU A 54 2.18 11.80 28.67
C LEU A 54 0.86 11.02 28.75
N ASP A 55 0.44 10.47 27.61
CA ASP A 55 -0.79 9.71 27.43
C ASP A 55 -0.58 8.56 26.42
N GLU A 56 -1.57 7.66 26.33
CA GLU A 56 -1.61 6.53 25.40
C GLU A 56 -3.01 6.31 24.82
N ASP A 57 -3.09 5.77 23.60
CA ASP A 57 -4.35 5.35 22.99
C ASP A 57 -4.12 4.13 22.12
N ASN A 58 -4.13 2.96 22.74
CA ASN A 58 -3.86 1.69 22.06
C ASN A 58 -4.97 1.26 21.09
N ALA A 59 -6.16 1.87 21.15
CA ALA A 59 -7.18 1.63 20.13
C ALA A 59 -6.82 2.31 18.81
N ASN A 60 -6.15 3.48 18.88
CA ASN A 60 -5.79 4.27 17.70
C ASN A 60 -4.32 4.13 17.27
N LEU A 61 -3.38 3.91 18.18
CA LEU A 61 -1.94 3.74 17.90
C LEU A 61 -1.31 2.81 18.94
N SER A 62 -0.90 1.60 18.51
CA SER A 62 -0.38 0.58 19.42
C SER A 62 0.89 -0.10 18.89
N TRP A 63 1.78 -0.50 19.80
CA TRP A 63 2.91 -1.38 19.48
C TRP A 63 2.74 -2.75 20.14
N ASP A 64 2.48 -3.77 19.33
CA ASP A 64 2.48 -5.15 19.80
C ASP A 64 3.94 -5.58 20.06
N ASN A 65 4.35 -5.53 21.32
CA ASN A 65 5.72 -5.86 21.71
C ASN A 65 6.01 -7.37 21.72
N ILE A 66 5.00 -8.23 21.63
CA ILE A 66 5.20 -9.68 21.54
C ILE A 66 5.57 -10.03 20.10
N ASN A 67 4.76 -9.57 19.14
CA ASN A 67 4.92 -9.89 17.73
C ASN A 67 5.75 -8.88 16.93
N LYS A 68 6.13 -7.75 17.55
CA LYS A 68 6.91 -6.63 16.96
C LYS A 68 6.18 -5.95 15.80
N ARG A 69 4.94 -5.52 16.03
CA ARG A 69 4.06 -4.95 15.00
C ARG A 69 3.47 -3.60 15.42
N LEU A 70 3.35 -2.68 14.46
CA LEU A 70 2.69 -1.38 14.64
C LEU A 70 1.22 -1.47 14.20
N GLY A 71 0.30 -1.13 15.09
CA GLY A 71 -1.12 -0.98 14.81
C GLY A 71 -1.55 0.49 14.76
N ILE A 72 -2.36 0.86 13.78
CA ILE A 72 -3.11 2.13 13.74
C ILE A 72 -4.59 1.79 13.60
N GLY A 73 -5.44 2.29 14.49
CA GLY A 73 -6.87 1.93 14.55
C GLY A 73 -7.16 0.48 14.94
N THR A 74 -6.15 -0.26 15.40
CA THR A 74 -6.28 -1.64 15.87
C THR A 74 -5.24 -1.95 16.96
N ALA A 75 -5.66 -2.64 18.01
CA ALA A 75 -4.79 -3.10 19.10
C ALA A 75 -4.20 -4.51 18.86
N THR A 76 -4.65 -5.20 17.80
CA THR A 76 -4.24 -6.58 17.48
C THR A 76 -3.74 -6.67 16.03
N PRO A 77 -2.57 -6.10 15.72
CA PRO A 77 -2.02 -6.08 14.36
C PRO A 77 -1.72 -7.50 13.82
N ALA A 78 -2.26 -7.83 12.64
CA ALA A 78 -2.05 -9.13 12.00
C ALA A 78 -0.75 -9.21 11.17
N VAL A 79 -0.18 -8.05 10.83
CA VAL A 79 1.03 -7.87 10.02
C VAL A 79 1.89 -6.75 10.63
N ASP A 80 3.14 -6.60 10.16
CA ASP A 80 4.13 -5.67 10.74
C ASP A 80 3.64 -4.21 10.86
N LEU A 81 2.89 -3.73 9.87
CA LEU A 81 2.13 -2.48 9.93
C LEU A 81 0.67 -2.79 9.57
N HIS A 82 -0.22 -2.77 10.56
CA HIS A 82 -1.65 -2.94 10.35
C HIS A 82 -2.35 -1.61 10.61
N VAL A 83 -2.85 -0.97 9.55
CA VAL A 83 -3.69 0.22 9.65
C VAL A 83 -5.12 -0.20 9.38
N ASP A 84 -5.94 -0.15 10.41
CA ASP A 84 -7.37 -0.36 10.37
C ASP A 84 -8.09 0.99 10.58
N THR A 85 -9.31 1.12 10.10
CA THR A 85 -10.09 2.37 10.18
C THR A 85 -11.50 2.09 10.67
N PRO A 86 -11.64 1.47 11.86
CA PRO A 86 -12.94 1.07 12.37
C PRO A 86 -13.86 2.30 12.48
N GLY A 87 -14.95 2.29 11.70
CA GLY A 87 -15.96 3.35 11.70
C GLY A 87 -15.77 4.48 10.69
N SER A 88 -14.72 4.49 9.86
CA SER A 88 -14.58 5.45 8.76
C SER A 88 -15.14 4.90 7.45
N VAL A 89 -16.01 5.65 6.79
CA VAL A 89 -16.47 5.36 5.41
C VAL A 89 -15.46 5.78 4.33
N ALA A 90 -14.38 6.46 4.73
CA ALA A 90 -13.27 6.88 3.89
C ALA A 90 -11.95 6.38 4.50
N ALA A 91 -11.79 5.06 4.51
CA ALA A 91 -10.55 4.40 4.89
C ALA A 91 -9.47 4.65 3.83
N GLU A 92 -8.77 5.78 3.90
CA GLU A 92 -7.65 6.07 2.98
C GLU A 92 -6.33 6.09 3.73
N ILE A 93 -5.42 5.17 3.38
CA ILE A 93 -3.99 5.26 3.74
C ILE A 93 -3.29 6.01 2.61
N ALA A 94 -3.26 7.33 2.68
CA ALA A 94 -2.63 8.16 1.65
C ALA A 94 -1.13 8.35 1.93
N VAL A 95 -0.27 7.78 1.09
CA VAL A 95 1.16 8.12 1.06
C VAL A 95 1.37 9.24 0.05
N ARG A 96 1.33 10.50 0.52
CA ARG A 96 1.51 11.68 -0.34
C ARG A 96 2.98 12.11 -0.40
N LEU A 97 3.58 11.97 -1.58
CA LEU A 97 4.93 12.45 -1.87
C LEU A 97 4.85 13.80 -2.59
N ASN A 98 5.01 14.91 -1.85
CA ASN A 98 5.03 16.25 -2.41
C ASN A 98 6.48 16.68 -2.69
N ASN A 99 6.87 16.76 -3.96
CA ASN A 99 8.13 17.37 -4.37
C ASN A 99 7.83 18.69 -5.10
N PRO A 100 8.31 19.84 -4.62
CA PRO A 100 8.06 21.14 -5.25
C PRO A 100 8.88 21.38 -6.53
N SER A 101 9.79 20.48 -6.91
CA SER A 101 10.63 20.65 -8.09
C SER A 101 9.87 20.42 -9.41
N SER A 102 10.23 21.20 -10.44
CA SER A 102 9.69 21.14 -11.80
C SER A 102 10.41 20.14 -12.72
N ALA A 103 11.36 19.35 -12.21
CA ALA A 103 12.06 18.33 -13.00
C ALA A 103 11.23 17.04 -13.15
N SER A 104 11.51 16.24 -14.20
CA SER A 104 10.99 14.88 -14.30
C SER A 104 11.49 14.05 -13.13
N PHE A 105 10.58 13.68 -12.23
CA PHE A 105 10.88 12.88 -11.06
C PHE A 105 9.96 11.68 -11.01
N ALA A 106 10.53 10.50 -10.72
CA ALA A 106 9.78 9.29 -10.47
C ALA A 106 9.48 9.19 -8.98
N SER A 107 8.22 9.37 -8.58
CA SER A 107 7.74 8.92 -7.29
C SER A 107 7.47 7.41 -7.39
N THR A 108 8.30 6.62 -6.72
CA THR A 108 7.96 5.22 -6.46
C THR A 108 6.66 5.19 -5.66
N ILE A 109 5.64 4.52 -6.20
CA ILE A 109 4.39 4.29 -5.49
C ILE A 109 4.54 3.02 -4.64
N HIS A 110 5.09 1.95 -5.24
CA HIS A 110 5.34 0.70 -4.55
C HIS A 110 6.53 -0.03 -5.19
N ASP A 111 7.48 -0.46 -4.36
CA ASP A 111 8.55 -1.39 -4.74
C ASP A 111 8.34 -2.76 -4.09
N PHE A 112 8.43 -3.83 -4.90
CA PHE A 112 8.35 -5.21 -4.42
C PHE A 112 9.76 -5.76 -4.26
N PHE A 113 10.20 -5.99 -3.02
CA PHE A 113 11.53 -6.51 -2.70
C PHE A 113 11.51 -8.00 -2.34
N VAL A 114 12.54 -8.73 -2.77
CA VAL A 114 12.82 -10.10 -2.32
C VAL A 114 14.32 -10.24 -2.10
N ALA A 115 14.70 -10.61 -0.86
CA ALA A 115 16.09 -10.79 -0.43
C ALA A 115 16.97 -9.55 -0.70
N GLY A 116 16.48 -8.35 -0.35
CA GLY A 116 17.22 -7.10 -0.50
C GLY A 116 17.29 -6.53 -1.92
N ALA A 117 16.69 -7.21 -2.91
CA ALA A 117 16.65 -6.74 -4.30
C ALA A 117 15.22 -6.47 -4.77
N ARG A 118 15.04 -5.39 -5.53
CA ARG A 118 13.75 -5.00 -6.11
C ARG A 118 13.41 -5.89 -7.31
N ARG A 119 12.21 -6.45 -7.33
CA ARG A 119 11.72 -7.38 -8.36
C ARG A 119 10.70 -6.76 -9.28
N ALA A 120 9.88 -5.87 -8.74
CA ALA A 120 8.91 -5.09 -9.50
C ALA A 120 8.76 -3.69 -8.90
N GLN A 121 8.27 -2.77 -9.71
CA GLN A 121 7.98 -1.41 -9.30
C GLN A 121 6.73 -0.89 -10.02
N ILE A 122 5.90 -0.18 -9.26
CA ILE A 122 4.90 0.75 -9.78
C ILE A 122 5.36 2.16 -9.42
N SER A 123 5.44 3.05 -10.40
CA SER A 123 5.94 4.42 -10.20
C SER A 123 5.11 5.42 -10.98
N GLY A 124 4.80 6.55 -10.36
CA GLY A 124 4.32 7.74 -11.04
C GLY A 124 5.52 8.60 -11.42
N VAL A 125 5.49 9.21 -12.60
CA VAL A 125 6.57 10.08 -13.06
C VAL A 125 5.95 11.33 -13.65
N ARG A 126 6.47 12.49 -13.26
CA ARG A 126 6.09 13.75 -13.92
C ARG A 126 6.72 13.79 -15.32
N ASP A 127 5.92 14.13 -16.34
CA ASP A 127 6.40 14.09 -17.72
C ASP A 127 7.41 15.20 -18.06
N GLY A 128 7.60 16.16 -17.14
CA GLY A 128 8.62 17.21 -17.21
C GLY A 128 8.28 18.37 -18.15
N VAL A 129 7.22 18.23 -18.97
CA VAL A 129 6.88 19.19 -20.02
C VAL A 129 5.50 19.80 -19.78
N THR A 130 4.57 19.02 -19.24
CA THR A 130 3.23 19.46 -18.90
C THR A 130 2.98 19.25 -17.40
N SER A 131 1.85 19.73 -16.87
CA SER A 131 1.37 19.29 -15.55
C SER A 131 0.96 17.81 -15.55
N GLY A 132 1.19 17.09 -16.66
CA GLY A 132 0.95 15.67 -16.82
C GLY A 132 1.98 14.81 -16.11
N GLY A 133 1.52 13.61 -15.75
CA GLY A 133 2.36 12.52 -15.31
C GLY A 133 2.02 11.26 -16.08
N PHE A 134 2.91 10.28 -16.00
CA PHE A 134 2.68 8.95 -16.52
C PHE A 134 2.89 7.91 -15.42
N LEU A 135 2.18 6.78 -15.55
CA LEU A 135 2.31 5.63 -14.67
C LEU A 135 3.17 4.58 -15.35
N LEU A 136 4.14 4.01 -14.64
CA LEU A 136 5.03 2.97 -15.13
C LEU A 136 4.87 1.69 -14.32
N PHE A 137 4.94 0.57 -15.02
CA PHE A 137 5.07 -0.77 -14.49
C PHE A 137 6.41 -1.34 -14.93
N LYS A 138 7.22 -1.78 -13.96
CA LYS A 138 8.58 -2.27 -14.21
C LYS A 138 8.81 -3.62 -13.56
N THR A 139 9.56 -4.48 -14.22
CA THR A 139 9.94 -5.82 -13.74
C THR A 139 11.39 -6.12 -14.06
N VAL A 140 11.95 -7.13 -13.39
CA VAL A 140 13.30 -7.64 -13.64
C VAL A 140 13.18 -9.04 -14.26
N ASN A 141 13.86 -9.29 -15.37
CA ASN A 141 13.90 -10.62 -16.01
C ASN A 141 14.99 -11.52 -15.38
N SER A 142 16.17 -10.97 -15.12
CA SER A 142 17.25 -11.65 -14.39
C SER A 142 18.08 -10.58 -13.66
N GLY A 143 18.63 -10.92 -12.48
CA GLY A 143 19.22 -10.00 -11.50
C GLY A 143 19.69 -8.65 -12.05
N GLY A 144 19.04 -7.57 -11.65
CA GLY A 144 19.26 -6.23 -12.18
C GLY A 144 18.19 -5.22 -11.72
N SER A 145 18.26 -3.99 -12.22
CA SER A 145 17.24 -2.97 -11.97
C SER A 145 15.97 -3.24 -12.78
N PRO A 146 14.76 -2.98 -12.24
CA PRO A 146 13.53 -3.11 -13.01
C PRO A 146 13.55 -2.26 -14.28
N VAL A 147 13.16 -2.89 -15.39
CA VAL A 147 12.96 -2.26 -16.68
C VAL A 147 11.47 -2.06 -16.89
N GLU A 148 11.12 -0.94 -17.52
CA GLU A 148 9.73 -0.67 -17.90
C GLU A 148 9.24 -1.64 -18.97
N PHE A 149 8.08 -2.25 -18.73
CA PHE A 149 7.41 -3.10 -19.71
C PHE A 149 6.01 -2.59 -20.08
N MET A 150 5.37 -1.81 -19.21
CA MET A 150 4.07 -1.19 -19.48
C MET A 150 4.02 0.24 -18.92
N ARG A 151 3.30 1.13 -19.61
CA ARG A 151 3.00 2.48 -19.15
C ARG A 151 1.60 2.95 -19.46
N VAL A 152 1.14 3.95 -18.73
CA VAL A 152 0.05 4.86 -19.12
C VAL A 152 0.65 6.25 -19.26
N ASN A 153 0.66 6.82 -20.47
CA ASN A 153 1.27 8.13 -20.70
C ASN A 153 0.36 9.29 -20.22
N SER A 154 0.83 10.54 -20.31
CA SER A 154 0.04 11.72 -19.93
C SER A 154 -1.15 12.01 -20.85
N LEU A 155 -1.23 11.35 -22.01
CA LEU A 155 -2.39 11.35 -22.91
C LEU A 155 -3.36 10.20 -22.63
N GLN A 156 -3.16 9.44 -21.54
CA GLN A 156 -4.00 8.31 -21.11
C GLN A 156 -3.93 7.08 -22.05
N ASN A 157 -2.89 6.98 -22.88
CA ASN A 157 -2.63 5.81 -23.71
C ASN A 157 -1.82 4.76 -22.96
N VAL A 158 -2.22 3.49 -23.11
CA VAL A 158 -1.52 2.31 -22.59
C VAL A 158 -0.47 1.83 -23.59
N GLY A 159 0.78 1.80 -23.18
CA GLY A 159 1.87 1.17 -23.93
C GLY A 159 2.27 -0.14 -23.27
N ILE A 160 2.38 -1.23 -24.04
CA ILE A 160 3.01 -2.49 -23.63
C ILE A 160 4.22 -2.70 -24.54
N GLY A 161 5.42 -2.78 -23.98
CA GLY A 161 6.65 -2.90 -24.76
C GLY A 161 7.02 -1.67 -25.59
N THR A 162 6.43 -0.50 -25.32
CA THR A 162 6.75 0.77 -25.99
C THR A 162 6.72 1.95 -25.01
N PRO A 163 7.76 2.80 -24.97
CA PRO A 163 7.75 4.00 -24.14
C PRO A 163 6.92 5.14 -24.75
N SER A 164 6.50 5.03 -26.02
CA SER A 164 5.82 6.10 -26.74
C SER A 164 4.52 5.60 -27.37
N PRO A 165 3.49 5.28 -26.56
CA PRO A 165 2.20 4.84 -27.10
C PRO A 165 1.48 5.98 -27.81
N THR A 166 1.09 5.75 -29.07
CA THR A 166 0.44 6.74 -29.96
C THR A 166 -1.06 6.48 -30.14
N SER A 167 -1.56 5.37 -29.61
CA SER A 167 -2.97 4.94 -29.60
C SER A 167 -3.37 4.51 -28.20
N ALA A 168 -4.68 4.45 -27.92
CA ALA A 168 -5.22 4.09 -26.59
C ALA A 168 -4.62 2.81 -26.01
N LEU A 169 -4.36 1.81 -26.87
CA LEU A 169 -3.50 0.67 -26.59
C LEU A 169 -2.46 0.57 -27.72
N HIS A 170 -1.17 0.57 -27.39
CA HIS A 170 -0.07 0.35 -28.32
C HIS A 170 0.81 -0.79 -27.77
N ILE A 171 0.83 -1.92 -28.48
CA ILE A 171 1.72 -3.04 -28.20
C ILE A 171 2.94 -2.91 -29.11
N GLY A 172 4.09 -2.55 -28.53
CA GLY A 172 5.39 -2.52 -29.20
C GLY A 172 6.18 -3.80 -28.96
N THR A 173 7.26 -3.98 -29.69
CA THR A 173 8.12 -5.18 -29.62
C THR A 173 9.07 -5.20 -28.41
N GLY A 174 9.16 -4.10 -27.64
CA GLY A 174 10.18 -3.96 -26.60
C GLY A 174 11.57 -4.36 -27.08
N SER A 175 12.45 -4.73 -26.15
CA SER A 175 13.82 -5.20 -26.45
C SER A 175 13.97 -6.73 -26.52
N GLY A 176 12.90 -7.51 -26.78
CA GLY A 176 13.07 -8.96 -26.87
C GLY A 176 11.86 -9.87 -27.08
N SER A 177 10.64 -9.35 -27.33
CA SER A 177 9.47 -10.20 -27.59
C SER A 177 8.66 -9.69 -28.76
N ALA A 178 8.06 -10.59 -29.54
CA ALA A 178 7.15 -10.17 -30.59
C ALA A 178 5.96 -9.38 -29.99
N ALA A 179 5.53 -8.32 -30.66
CA ALA A 179 4.26 -7.67 -30.37
C ALA A 179 3.13 -8.57 -30.84
N ALA A 180 2.76 -9.56 -30.02
CA ALA A 180 1.73 -10.54 -30.34
C ALA A 180 0.59 -10.46 -29.32
N ILE A 181 -0.64 -10.70 -29.79
CA ILE A 181 -1.80 -10.95 -28.95
C ILE A 181 -2.14 -12.43 -29.11
N THR A 182 -2.04 -13.19 -28.03
CA THR A 182 -2.54 -14.56 -27.97
C THR A 182 -3.97 -14.54 -27.45
N ILE A 183 -4.84 -15.31 -28.09
CA ILE A 183 -6.24 -15.48 -27.69
C ILE A 183 -6.45 -16.98 -27.51
N ASP A 184 -6.84 -17.39 -26.30
CA ASP A 184 -7.11 -18.79 -25.98
C ASP A 184 -8.57 -19.15 -26.26
N GLU A 185 -8.84 -20.44 -26.49
CA GLU A 185 -10.19 -21.00 -26.68
C GLU A 185 -11.08 -20.70 -25.48
N GLU A 186 -12.24 -20.09 -25.73
CA GLU A 186 -13.26 -19.86 -24.71
C GLU A 186 -14.19 -21.07 -24.57
N SER A 187 -14.54 -21.42 -23.33
CA SER A 187 -15.47 -22.53 -23.08
C SER A 187 -16.91 -22.20 -23.52
N ALA A 188 -17.30 -20.93 -23.45
CA ALA A 188 -18.61 -20.43 -23.83
C ALA A 188 -18.52 -19.39 -24.95
N THR A 189 -19.55 -19.33 -25.79
CA THR A 189 -19.66 -18.26 -26.80
C THR A 189 -19.94 -16.93 -26.09
N PRO A 190 -19.17 -15.86 -26.39
CA PRO A 190 -19.44 -14.53 -25.85
C PRO A 190 -20.84 -14.01 -26.23
N ALA A 191 -21.37 -13.10 -25.42
CA ALA A 191 -22.60 -12.39 -25.76
C ALA A 191 -22.44 -11.57 -27.04
N ASN A 192 -23.52 -11.50 -27.82
CA ASN A 192 -23.54 -10.77 -29.09
C ASN A 192 -23.11 -9.29 -28.89
N PRO A 193 -22.29 -8.74 -29.79
CA PRO A 193 -21.90 -7.34 -29.73
C PRO A 193 -23.12 -6.42 -29.90
N THR A 194 -23.06 -5.27 -29.22
CA THR A 194 -24.02 -4.17 -29.42
C THR A 194 -23.98 -3.71 -30.88
N ALA A 195 -25.16 -3.56 -31.50
CA ALA A 195 -25.30 -3.15 -32.89
C ALA A 195 -24.50 -1.88 -33.19
N ASP A 196 -23.67 -1.95 -34.24
CA ASP A 196 -22.91 -0.84 -34.83
C ASP A 196 -21.89 -0.17 -33.89
N VAL A 197 -21.67 -0.70 -32.68
CA VAL A 197 -20.76 -0.13 -31.67
C VAL A 197 -19.61 -1.07 -31.32
N GLN A 198 -19.83 -2.39 -31.40
CA GLN A 198 -18.89 -3.37 -30.85
C GLN A 198 -18.46 -4.42 -31.88
N LEU A 199 -17.19 -4.78 -31.79
CA LEU A 199 -16.58 -5.97 -32.38
C LEU A 199 -16.18 -6.93 -31.24
N ARG A 200 -16.16 -8.23 -31.52
CA ARG A 200 -15.52 -9.24 -30.67
C ARG A 200 -14.53 -10.04 -31.50
N VAL A 201 -13.40 -10.37 -30.91
CA VAL A 201 -12.40 -11.29 -31.47
C VAL A 201 -12.13 -12.34 -30.39
N TYR A 202 -12.34 -13.61 -30.70
CA TYR A 202 -12.20 -14.71 -29.75
C TYR A 202 -11.88 -16.03 -30.46
N MET A 203 -11.42 -17.03 -29.71
CA MET A 203 -11.24 -18.40 -30.19
C MET A 203 -12.38 -19.31 -29.71
N LYS A 204 -12.90 -20.16 -30.59
CA LYS A 204 -13.84 -21.22 -30.22
C LYS A 204 -13.81 -22.35 -31.25
N ALA A 205 -13.75 -23.60 -30.76
CA ALA A 205 -13.87 -24.79 -31.61
C ALA A 205 -12.86 -24.77 -32.78
N ASP A 206 -11.61 -24.47 -32.44
CA ASP A 206 -10.45 -24.35 -33.30
C ASP A 206 -10.55 -23.22 -34.35
N LYS A 207 -11.41 -22.22 -34.11
CA LYS A 207 -11.61 -21.09 -35.03
C LYS A 207 -11.28 -19.77 -34.35
N LEU A 208 -10.51 -18.92 -35.05
CA LEU A 208 -10.48 -17.48 -34.76
C LEU A 208 -11.74 -16.85 -35.32
N ILE A 209 -12.52 -16.21 -34.46
CA ILE A 209 -13.82 -15.64 -34.83
C ILE A 209 -13.79 -14.14 -34.57
N ILE A 210 -14.14 -13.38 -35.61
CA ILE A 210 -14.47 -11.97 -35.53
C ILE A 210 -15.98 -11.84 -35.64
N GLN A 211 -16.64 -11.44 -34.56
CA GLN A 211 -18.08 -11.27 -34.49
C GLN A 211 -18.44 -9.77 -34.41
N PHE A 212 -19.40 -9.34 -35.23
CA PHE A 212 -19.94 -7.98 -35.21
C PHE A 212 -21.43 -7.96 -35.49
N ASN A 213 -22.10 -6.89 -35.05
CA ASN A 213 -23.53 -6.71 -35.25
C ASN A 213 -23.74 -5.48 -36.13
N LYS A 214 -24.26 -5.71 -37.35
CA LYS A 214 -24.55 -4.65 -38.31
C LYS A 214 -26.05 -4.48 -38.40
N ALA A 215 -26.57 -3.33 -37.96
CA ALA A 215 -27.99 -3.00 -37.98
C ALA A 215 -28.92 -4.11 -37.42
N GLY A 216 -28.50 -4.77 -36.34
CA GLY A 216 -29.27 -5.84 -35.67
C GLY A 216 -29.00 -7.26 -36.18
N THR A 217 -28.24 -7.44 -37.27
CA THR A 217 -27.83 -8.75 -37.78
C THR A 217 -26.43 -9.10 -37.32
N ILE A 218 -26.26 -10.28 -36.73
CA ILE A 218 -24.95 -10.79 -36.31
C ILE A 218 -24.22 -11.38 -37.51
N HIS A 219 -22.95 -11.03 -37.64
CA HIS A 219 -22.03 -11.55 -38.64
C HIS A 219 -20.81 -12.16 -37.95
N TYR A 220 -20.30 -13.22 -38.56
CA TYR A 220 -19.09 -13.93 -38.13
C TYR A 220 -18.13 -14.01 -39.30
N PHE A 221 -16.90 -13.54 -39.13
CA PHE A 221 -15.78 -13.85 -40.01
C PHE A 221 -14.86 -14.81 -39.27
N THR A 222 -14.59 -15.97 -39.86
CA THR A 222 -13.87 -17.05 -39.17
C THR A 222 -12.64 -17.49 -39.93
N ILE A 223 -11.58 -17.83 -39.20
CA ILE A 223 -10.44 -18.61 -39.70
C ILE A 223 -10.45 -19.94 -38.96
N ASP A 224 -10.68 -21.03 -39.68
CA ASP A 224 -10.59 -22.38 -39.14
C ASP A 224 -9.14 -22.85 -39.15
N LEU A 225 -8.59 -23.13 -37.98
CA LEU A 225 -7.18 -23.51 -37.82
C LEU A 225 -6.90 -24.97 -38.22
N THR A 226 -7.95 -25.75 -38.48
CA THR A 226 -7.85 -27.18 -38.82
C THR A 226 -8.22 -27.49 -40.27
N ALA A 227 -8.92 -26.56 -40.94
CA ALA A 227 -9.37 -26.73 -42.31
C ALA A 227 -8.22 -26.72 -43.33
N THR A 228 -8.49 -27.32 -44.49
CA THR A 228 -7.62 -27.15 -45.66
C THR A 228 -7.68 -25.72 -46.18
N ALA A 229 -6.60 -25.25 -46.82
CA ALA A 229 -6.45 -23.84 -47.22
C ALA A 229 -7.62 -23.26 -48.05
N SER A 230 -8.35 -24.08 -48.81
CA SER A 230 -9.48 -23.65 -49.64
C SER A 230 -10.79 -23.42 -48.87
N GLN A 231 -10.90 -23.89 -47.62
CA GLN A 231 -12.08 -23.72 -46.75
C GLN A 231 -11.75 -22.97 -45.46
N GLN A 232 -10.53 -22.43 -45.35
CA GLN A 232 -9.99 -21.89 -44.11
C GLN A 232 -10.71 -20.63 -43.63
N VAL A 233 -11.34 -19.87 -44.53
CA VAL A 233 -11.96 -18.57 -44.22
C VAL A 233 -13.44 -18.58 -44.60
N ALA A 234 -14.31 -18.10 -43.72
CA ALA A 234 -15.74 -17.99 -43.97
C ALA A 234 -16.33 -16.69 -43.43
N HIS A 235 -17.44 -16.24 -44.05
CA HIS A 235 -18.29 -15.14 -43.56
C HIS A 235 -19.75 -15.61 -43.54
N THR A 236 -20.37 -15.63 -42.36
CA THR A 236 -21.74 -16.14 -42.15
C THR A 236 -22.55 -15.22 -41.26
N THR A 237 -23.88 -15.43 -41.24
CA THR A 237 -24.80 -14.85 -40.25
C THR A 237 -25.30 -15.87 -39.23
N SER A 238 -25.04 -17.15 -39.47
CA SER A 238 -25.23 -18.24 -38.50
C SER A 238 -23.94 -18.43 -37.70
N ALA A 239 -24.08 -18.71 -36.40
CA ALA A 239 -22.94 -18.98 -35.53
C ALA A 239 -22.10 -20.17 -36.07
N PRO A 240 -20.75 -20.08 -36.02
CA PRO A 240 -19.82 -21.08 -36.54
C PRO A 240 -19.60 -22.29 -35.62
#